data_AF-A0AAW2R839-F1
#
_entry.id   AF-A0AAW2R839-F1
#
_cell.length_a   1.000
_cell.length_b   1.000
_cell.length_c   1.000
_cell.angle_alpha   90.00
_cell.angle_beta   90.00
_cell.angle_gamma   90.00
#
_symmetry.space_group_name_H-M   'P 1'
#
loop_
_entity.id
_entity.type
_entity.pdbx_description
1 polymer ?
#
loop_
_entity_poly.entity_id
_entity_poly.type
_entity_poly.pdbx_seq_one_letter_code
_entity_poly.pdbx_strand_id
1 'polypeptide(L)'
;MEYMVITGHWIDQNWQLQKRVLNFVHIPPPRRGLEIADAIWRCVEDWDIQSKIHTVCVDNASANDSAIYLLKIYAQRKKKLICEGKLFHVRCCAHILNLIAQDGICEIKNIVEVIRDSIEYVRRSDARLLLFSEIVKQLNLPERKLVDDCRMSWNSTYEMLSTAIKFKDVFPRFAAEDPHYGDCPCPEDWEKVEKVCSLLEVFWDATHIISGSDYPTSNLFLNAVILVKVLLDEKSLDNDGFIRDMVEKMKIKFDKYWGETKLLMSIAAILDPRCKMKVLEFCFSKLYSSEKVEKEISFVLKSLHELYSEYALMYNDEDESRGQMQGGSSQGQSTSNVGISRGWSQYADFLELVQSVQPQKSELDMYLEESCYSFKEDYKVEKEFDV
;
A
#
# COMPACT_ATOMS: atom_id res chain seq x y z
N MET A 1 4.02 -19.47 8.89
CA MET A 1 4.23 -18.58 10.05
C MET A 1 4.34 -19.41 11.31
N GLU A 2 5.44 -19.31 12.04
CA GLU A 2 5.54 -19.83 13.42
C GLU A 2 5.16 -18.74 14.44
N TYR A 3 5.42 -17.48 14.08
CA TYR A 3 5.08 -16.30 14.85
C TYR A 3 4.22 -15.35 14.02
N MET A 4 3.40 -14.56 14.70
CA MET A 4 2.56 -13.52 14.13
C MET A 4 2.74 -12.24 14.95
N VAL A 5 2.96 -11.13 14.27
CA VAL A 5 3.03 -9.81 14.89
C VAL A 5 1.74 -9.07 14.59
N ILE A 6 1.07 -8.59 15.63
CA ILE A 6 -0.13 -7.77 15.50
C ILE A 6 0.30 -6.32 15.70
N THR A 7 0.09 -5.48 14.68
CA THR A 7 0.41 -4.05 14.73
C THR A 7 -0.87 -3.25 14.59
N GLY A 8 -1.10 -2.33 15.52
CA GLY A 8 -2.19 -1.36 15.49
C GLY A 8 -1.77 -0.11 14.74
N HIS A 9 -2.65 0.38 13.87
CA HIS A 9 -2.50 1.63 13.16
C HIS A 9 -3.75 2.49 13.37
N TRP A 10 -3.58 3.75 13.77
CA TRP A 10 -4.68 4.70 13.97
C TRP A 10 -4.20 6.14 13.84
N ILE A 11 -5.14 7.07 13.71
CA ILE A 11 -4.89 8.51 13.78
C ILE A 11 -5.30 8.97 15.18
N ASP A 12 -4.43 9.68 15.88
CA ASP A 12 -4.74 10.21 17.21
C ASP A 12 -5.44 11.59 17.15
N GLN A 13 -5.74 12.15 18.32
CA GLN A 13 -6.46 13.43 18.46
C GLN A 13 -5.68 14.63 17.90
N ASN A 14 -4.36 14.49 17.71
CA ASN A 14 -3.48 15.50 17.13
C ASN A 14 -3.28 15.27 15.63
N TRP A 15 -4.12 14.43 15.01
CA TRP A 15 -4.03 14.05 13.60
C TRP A 15 -2.69 13.40 13.24
N GLN A 16 -2.03 12.75 14.20
CA GLN A 16 -0.78 12.04 13.95
C GLN A 16 -1.03 10.55 13.72
N LEU A 17 -0.35 10.00 12.72
CA LEU A 17 -0.38 8.57 12.43
C LEU A 17 0.41 7.82 13.51
N GLN A 18 -0.26 6.88 14.17
CA GLN A 18 0.34 6.00 15.17
C GLN A 18 0.50 4.60 14.60
N LYS A 19 1.65 3.99 14.89
CA LYS A 19 2.01 2.59 14.58
C LYS A 19 2.58 1.96 15.85
N ARG A 20 1.94 0.93 16.39
CA ARG A 20 2.41 0.24 17.60
C ARG A 20 2.25 -1.27 17.46
N VAL A 21 3.28 -2.01 17.85
CA VAL A 21 3.18 -3.47 18.01
C VAL A 21 2.30 -3.73 19.23
N LEU A 22 1.15 -4.38 19.01
CA LEU A 22 0.19 -4.72 20.07
C LEU A 22 0.53 -6.06 20.71
N ASN A 23 1.03 -7.02 19.91
CA ASN A 23 1.40 -8.33 20.41
C ASN A 23 2.37 -9.05 19.46
N PHE A 24 3.18 -9.94 20.03
CA PHE A 24 4.05 -10.88 19.30
C PHE A 24 3.66 -12.29 19.75
N VAL A 25 2.94 -13.01 18.91
CA VAL A 25 2.28 -14.26 19.28
C VAL A 25 2.93 -15.44 18.57
N HIS A 26 3.31 -16.45 19.34
CA HIS A 26 3.66 -17.77 18.79
C HIS A 26 2.38 -18.55 18.47
N ILE A 27 2.22 -19.00 17.22
CA ILE A 27 1.07 -19.80 16.78
C ILE A 27 1.52 -21.26 16.57
N PRO A 28 1.24 -22.17 17.53
CA PRO A 28 1.59 -23.56 17.36
C PRO A 28 0.77 -24.22 16.23
N PRO A 29 1.28 -25.27 15.59
CA PRO A 29 0.50 -26.08 14.65
C PRO A 29 -0.86 -26.51 15.25
N PRO A 30 -1.94 -26.55 14.46
CA PRO A 30 -1.96 -26.63 12.99
C PRO A 30 -1.99 -25.27 12.25
N ARG A 31 -1.99 -24.12 12.94
CA ARG A 31 -1.93 -22.77 12.33
C ARG A 31 -2.99 -22.52 11.25
N ARG A 32 -4.22 -22.97 11.48
CA ARG A 32 -5.35 -22.72 10.58
C ARG A 32 -5.93 -21.34 10.90
N GLY A 33 -6.90 -20.92 10.10
CA GLY A 33 -7.56 -19.62 10.30
C GLY A 33 -8.20 -19.45 11.67
N LEU A 34 -8.67 -20.53 12.31
CA LEU A 34 -9.20 -20.48 13.67
C LEU A 34 -8.14 -20.03 14.68
N GLU A 35 -6.97 -20.69 14.68
CA GLU A 35 -5.91 -20.35 15.64
C GLU A 35 -5.37 -18.93 15.43
N ILE A 36 -5.33 -18.47 14.17
CA ILE A 36 -4.96 -17.09 13.82
C ILE A 36 -6.02 -16.10 14.32
N ALA A 37 -7.30 -16.35 14.06
CA ALA A 37 -8.40 -15.49 14.49
C ALA A 37 -8.48 -15.38 16.01
N ASP A 38 -8.37 -16.50 16.73
CA ASP A 38 -8.38 -16.52 18.19
C ASP A 38 -7.20 -15.72 18.76
N ALA A 39 -6.01 -15.85 18.19
CA ALA A 39 -4.84 -15.09 18.62
C ALA A 39 -5.03 -13.57 18.41
N ILE A 40 -5.57 -13.17 17.25
CA ILE A 40 -5.89 -11.76 16.97
C ILE A 40 -6.97 -11.26 17.93
N TRP A 41 -8.05 -12.01 18.11
CA TRP A 41 -9.18 -11.59 18.93
C TRP A 41 -8.81 -11.47 20.40
N ARG A 42 -8.02 -12.40 20.95
CA ARG A 42 -7.49 -12.27 22.32
C ARG A 42 -6.67 -11.01 22.50
N CYS A 43 -5.75 -10.71 21.59
CA CYS A 43 -5.00 -9.45 21.63
C CYS A 43 -5.94 -8.24 21.67
N VAL A 44 -6.99 -8.26 20.86
CA VAL A 44 -7.97 -7.17 20.80
C VAL A 44 -8.76 -7.04 22.11
N GLU A 45 -9.09 -8.17 22.76
CA GLU A 45 -9.75 -8.20 24.06
C GLU A 45 -8.83 -7.72 25.19
N ASP A 46 -7.56 -8.14 25.18
CA ASP A 46 -6.55 -7.74 26.17
C ASP A 46 -6.33 -6.21 26.18
N TRP A 47 -6.44 -5.57 25.01
CA TRP A 47 -6.32 -4.11 24.86
C TRP A 47 -7.66 -3.36 25.00
N ASP A 48 -8.79 -4.06 25.14
CA ASP A 48 -10.14 -3.49 25.17
C ASP A 48 -10.46 -2.58 23.96
N ILE A 49 -10.10 -3.05 22.76
CA ILE A 49 -10.27 -2.31 21.49
C ILE A 49 -11.23 -3.01 20.52
N GLN A 50 -12.04 -3.95 20.98
CA GLN A 50 -12.98 -4.74 20.17
C GLN A 50 -13.94 -3.84 19.36
N SER A 51 -14.34 -2.70 19.91
CA SER A 51 -15.26 -1.73 19.28
C SER A 51 -14.57 -0.74 18.32
N LYS A 52 -13.23 -0.74 18.28
CA LYS A 52 -12.41 0.23 17.55
C LYS A 52 -11.76 -0.36 16.30
N ILE A 53 -11.97 -1.64 16.01
CA ILE A 53 -11.43 -2.27 14.79
C ILE A 53 -12.31 -1.92 13.60
N HIS A 54 -11.72 -1.24 12.62
CA HIS A 54 -12.36 -0.97 11.33
C HIS A 54 -11.90 -1.95 10.24
N THR A 55 -10.59 -2.15 10.13
CA THR A 55 -9.96 -2.91 9.05
C THR A 55 -8.86 -3.82 9.60
N VAL A 56 -8.73 -5.00 9.01
CA VAL A 56 -7.63 -5.94 9.23
C VAL A 56 -6.92 -6.15 7.89
N CYS A 57 -5.61 -5.86 7.87
CA CYS A 57 -4.75 -6.07 6.72
C CYS A 57 -3.90 -7.32 6.93
N VAL A 58 -3.95 -8.26 5.98
CA VAL A 58 -3.22 -9.54 6.01
C VAL A 58 -2.67 -9.88 4.64
N ASP A 59 -1.67 -10.76 4.59
CA ASP A 59 -1.18 -11.31 3.33
C ASP A 59 -2.23 -12.22 2.66
N ASN A 60 -1.90 -12.72 1.47
CA ASN A 60 -2.81 -13.49 0.64
C ASN A 60 -2.76 -15.02 0.91
N ALA A 61 -2.40 -15.44 2.13
CA ALA A 61 -2.47 -16.83 2.53
C ALA A 61 -3.92 -17.28 2.78
N SER A 62 -4.28 -18.48 2.32
CA SER A 62 -5.65 -19.03 2.45
C SER A 62 -6.12 -19.19 3.91
N ALA A 63 -5.19 -19.43 4.84
CA ALA A 63 -5.50 -19.49 6.27
C ALA A 63 -6.07 -18.15 6.78
N ASN A 64 -5.61 -17.03 6.23
CA ASN A 64 -6.08 -15.70 6.61
C ASN A 64 -7.52 -15.46 6.15
N ASP A 65 -7.97 -16.07 5.05
CA ASP A 65 -9.37 -15.95 4.59
C ASP A 65 -10.34 -16.48 5.65
N SER A 66 -10.01 -17.67 6.17
CA SER A 66 -10.76 -18.30 7.25
C SER A 66 -10.66 -17.49 8.55
N ALA A 67 -9.48 -16.93 8.85
CA ALA A 67 -9.28 -16.11 10.05
C ALA A 67 -10.13 -14.83 10.02
N ILE A 68 -10.10 -14.12 8.89
CA ILE A 68 -10.85 -12.89 8.69
C ILE A 68 -12.36 -13.15 8.73
N TYR A 69 -12.82 -14.26 8.15
CA TYR A 69 -14.21 -14.67 8.25
C TYR A 69 -14.67 -14.83 9.71
N LEU A 70 -13.86 -15.48 10.54
CA LEU A 70 -14.14 -15.62 11.98
C LEU A 70 -14.07 -14.28 12.72
N LEU A 71 -13.07 -13.45 12.43
CA LEU A 71 -12.95 -12.11 13.01
C LEU A 71 -14.16 -11.22 12.69
N LYS A 72 -14.70 -11.30 11.46
CA LYS A 72 -15.95 -10.61 11.11
C LYS A 72 -17.11 -11.04 12.02
N ILE A 73 -17.25 -12.35 12.25
CA ILE A 73 -18.29 -12.88 13.15
C ILE A 73 -18.09 -12.37 14.58
N TYR A 74 -16.86 -12.38 15.09
CA TYR A 74 -16.56 -11.92 16.45
C TYR A 74 -16.84 -10.42 16.61
N ALA A 75 -16.39 -9.61 15.65
CA ALA A 75 -16.63 -8.17 15.64
C ALA A 75 -18.13 -7.84 15.55
N GLN A 76 -18.87 -8.49 14.64
CA GLN A 76 -20.32 -8.30 14.46
C GLN A 76 -21.13 -8.58 15.74
N ARG A 77 -20.69 -9.51 16.60
CA ARG A 77 -21.34 -9.80 17.89
C ARG A 77 -21.20 -8.66 18.90
N LYS A 78 -20.15 -7.85 18.79
CA LYS A 78 -19.87 -6.74 19.71
C LYS A 78 -20.42 -5.41 19.19
N LYS A 79 -20.35 -5.18 17.87
CA LYS A 79 -20.85 -3.98 17.21
C LYS A 79 -21.13 -4.25 15.74
N LYS A 80 -22.05 -3.49 15.13
CA LYS A 80 -22.23 -3.50 13.68
C LYS A 80 -20.93 -3.05 13.00
N LEU A 81 -20.43 -3.86 12.06
CA LEU A 81 -19.30 -3.47 11.21
C LEU A 81 -19.69 -2.33 10.29
N ILE A 82 -18.80 -1.36 10.14
CA ILE A 82 -19.01 -0.23 9.24
C ILE A 82 -19.03 -0.71 7.78
N CYS A 83 -19.93 -0.16 6.97
CA CYS A 83 -20.22 -0.54 5.59
C CYS A 83 -20.42 -2.05 5.40
N GLU A 84 -21.12 -2.70 6.34
CA GLU A 84 -21.34 -4.15 6.31
C GLU A 84 -20.03 -4.98 6.28
N GLY A 85 -18.91 -4.36 6.67
CA GLY A 85 -17.58 -4.98 6.61
C GLY A 85 -16.98 -5.08 5.20
N LYS A 86 -17.44 -4.26 4.24
CA LYS A 86 -16.85 -4.14 2.89
C LYS A 86 -15.35 -3.79 2.92
N LEU A 87 -14.92 -2.99 3.91
CA LEU A 87 -13.52 -2.57 4.12
C LEU A 87 -12.83 -3.30 5.28
N PHE A 88 -13.47 -4.33 5.85
CA PHE A 88 -12.90 -5.02 7.01
C PHE A 88 -11.70 -5.91 6.65
N HIS A 89 -11.70 -6.46 5.44
CA HIS A 89 -10.58 -7.27 4.94
C HIS A 89 -9.84 -6.48 3.87
N VAL A 90 -8.55 -6.23 4.11
CA VAL A 90 -7.67 -5.63 3.11
C VAL A 90 -6.51 -6.58 2.86
N ARG A 91 -6.28 -6.90 1.60
CA ARG A 91 -5.07 -7.64 1.20
C ARG A 91 -3.88 -6.70 1.19
N CYS A 92 -2.74 -7.19 1.61
CA CYS A 92 -1.49 -6.45 1.50
C CYS A 92 -1.11 -6.24 0.02
N CYS A 93 -1.21 -4.99 -0.47
CA CYS A 93 -0.82 -4.61 -1.83
C CYS A 93 0.66 -4.92 -2.12
N ALA A 94 1.55 -4.72 -1.14
CA ALA A 94 2.98 -5.06 -1.28
C ALA A 94 3.19 -6.56 -1.50
N HIS A 95 2.41 -7.39 -0.81
CA HIS A 95 2.45 -8.83 -1.03
C HIS A 95 1.94 -9.21 -2.43
N ILE A 96 0.86 -8.56 -2.91
CA ILE A 96 0.33 -8.77 -4.26
C ILE A 96 1.38 -8.40 -5.32
N LEU A 97 2.00 -7.22 -5.23
CA LEU A 97 3.06 -6.81 -6.15
C LEU A 97 4.24 -7.79 -6.12
N ASN A 98 4.66 -8.23 -4.93
CA ASN A 98 5.66 -9.28 -4.79
C ASN A 98 5.27 -10.55 -5.54
N LEU A 99 4.03 -11.04 -5.39
CA LEU A 99 3.58 -12.26 -6.09
C LEU A 99 3.60 -12.10 -7.61
N ILE A 100 3.32 -10.91 -8.15
CA ILE A 100 3.33 -10.63 -9.58
C ILE A 100 4.77 -10.51 -10.08
N ALA A 101 5.63 -9.75 -9.40
CA ALA A 101 7.04 -9.60 -9.75
C ALA A 101 7.79 -10.93 -9.72
N GLN A 102 7.46 -11.81 -8.77
CA GLN A 102 8.01 -13.17 -8.71
C GLN A 102 7.68 -14.00 -9.95
N ASP A 103 6.52 -13.83 -10.60
CA ASP A 103 6.23 -14.53 -11.85
C ASP A 103 7.19 -14.09 -12.96
N GLY A 104 7.52 -12.80 -13.02
CA GLY A 104 8.51 -12.28 -13.96
C GLY A 104 9.92 -12.85 -13.71
N ILE A 105 10.37 -12.86 -12.44
CA ILE A 105 11.67 -13.45 -12.07
C ILE A 105 11.72 -14.96 -12.37
N CYS A 106 10.60 -15.67 -12.19
CA CYS A 106 10.54 -17.11 -12.44
C CYS A 106 10.85 -17.49 -13.89
N GLU A 107 10.57 -16.61 -14.86
CA GLU A 107 10.88 -16.87 -16.28
C GLU A 107 12.37 -16.94 -16.58
N ILE A 108 13.20 -16.35 -15.72
CA ILE A 108 14.67 -16.38 -15.81
C ILE A 108 15.32 -17.12 -14.64
N LYS A 109 14.57 -17.94 -13.90
CA LYS A 109 15.03 -18.56 -12.65
C LYS A 109 16.40 -19.24 -12.77
N ASN A 110 16.62 -20.01 -13.83
CA ASN A 110 17.89 -20.70 -14.05
C ASN A 110 19.06 -19.70 -14.22
N ILE A 111 18.84 -18.61 -14.95
CA ILE A 111 19.84 -17.54 -15.14
C ILE A 111 20.12 -16.85 -13.81
N VAL A 112 19.08 -16.59 -13.00
CA VAL A 112 19.23 -16.01 -11.67
C VAL A 112 20.07 -16.91 -10.76
N GLU A 113 19.88 -18.23 -10.82
CA GLU A 113 20.71 -19.20 -10.08
C GLU A 113 22.17 -19.14 -10.53
N VAL A 114 22.46 -19.11 -11.83
CA VAL A 114 23.83 -18.96 -12.35
C VAL A 114 24.47 -17.65 -11.88
N ILE A 115 23.75 -16.52 -11.94
CA ILE A 115 24.27 -15.22 -11.48
C ILE A 115 24.54 -15.25 -9.97
N ARG A 116 23.65 -15.83 -9.16
CA ARG A 116 23.86 -16.00 -7.71
C ARG A 116 25.11 -16.80 -7.42
N ASP A 117 25.26 -17.95 -8.06
CA ASP A 117 26.40 -18.84 -7.87
C ASP A 117 27.70 -18.15 -8.31
N SER A 118 27.64 -17.33 -9.36
CA SER A 118 28.76 -16.51 -9.83
C SER A 118 29.20 -15.47 -8.81
N ILE A 119 28.24 -14.74 -8.23
CA ILE A 119 28.50 -13.73 -7.20
C ILE A 119 29.07 -14.40 -5.93
N GLU A 120 28.48 -15.51 -5.50
CA GLU A 120 28.96 -16.30 -4.35
C GLU A 120 30.38 -16.81 -4.61
N TYR A 121 30.65 -17.35 -5.81
CA TYR A 121 31.96 -17.88 -6.18
C TYR A 121 33.06 -16.82 -6.11
N VAL A 122 32.80 -15.61 -6.63
CA VAL A 122 33.70 -14.46 -6.57
C VAL A 122 33.97 -14.08 -5.11
N ARG A 123 32.92 -13.98 -4.28
CA ARG A 123 33.00 -13.51 -2.88
C ARG A 123 33.62 -14.51 -1.92
N ARG A 124 33.65 -15.80 -2.28
CA ARG A 124 34.16 -16.88 -1.42
C ARG A 124 35.67 -16.82 -1.15
N SER A 125 36.44 -16.05 -1.94
CA SER A 125 37.89 -15.94 -1.80
C SER A 125 38.38 -14.52 -2.03
N ASP A 126 39.22 -14.01 -1.12
CA ASP A 126 39.86 -12.69 -1.27
C ASP A 126 40.66 -12.58 -2.58
N ALA A 127 41.31 -13.67 -3.01
CA ALA A 127 42.07 -13.69 -4.26
C ALA A 127 41.15 -13.49 -5.47
N ARG A 128 39.95 -14.10 -5.46
CA ARG A 128 38.96 -13.96 -6.52
C ARG A 128 38.32 -12.58 -6.51
N LEU A 129 38.02 -12.04 -5.32
CA LEU A 129 37.53 -10.67 -5.16
C LEU A 129 38.54 -9.64 -5.71
N LEU A 130 39.83 -9.81 -5.42
CA LEU A 130 40.89 -8.95 -5.94
C LEU A 130 41.01 -9.06 -7.46
N LEU A 131 40.99 -10.27 -8.01
CA LEU A 131 41.00 -10.50 -9.45
C LEU A 131 39.82 -9.82 -10.15
N PHE A 132 38.60 -10.06 -9.65
CA PHE A 132 37.39 -9.42 -10.16
C PHE A 132 37.49 -7.89 -10.10
N SER A 133 37.98 -7.36 -8.98
CA SER A 133 38.17 -5.91 -8.79
C SER A 133 39.20 -5.31 -9.75
N GLU A 134 40.24 -6.05 -10.10
CA GLU A 134 41.25 -5.60 -11.06
C GLU A 134 40.67 -5.53 -12.47
N ILE A 135 39.90 -6.54 -12.88
CA ILE A 135 39.20 -6.53 -14.17
C ILE A 135 38.21 -5.35 -14.25
N VAL A 136 37.46 -5.08 -13.17
CA VAL A 136 36.56 -3.92 -13.05
C VAL A 136 37.32 -2.60 -13.28
N LYS A 137 38.54 -2.46 -12.73
CA LYS A 137 39.38 -1.28 -12.95
C LYS A 137 39.88 -1.19 -14.38
N GLN A 138 40.33 -2.30 -14.97
CA GLN A 138 40.80 -2.33 -16.36
C GLN A 138 39.70 -1.94 -17.35
N LEU A 139 38.45 -2.28 -17.04
CA LEU A 139 37.27 -1.90 -17.81
C LEU A 139 36.77 -0.47 -17.52
N ASN A 140 37.37 0.25 -16.57
CA ASN A 140 36.97 1.60 -16.16
C ASN A 140 35.49 1.72 -15.77
N LEU A 141 34.90 0.67 -15.19
CA LEU A 141 33.51 0.74 -14.71
C LEU A 141 33.42 1.70 -13.52
N PRO A 142 32.31 2.42 -13.29
CA PRO A 142 32.13 3.26 -12.11
C PRO A 142 31.79 2.45 -10.86
N GLU A 143 31.05 1.35 -11.01
CA GLU A 143 30.65 0.50 -9.90
C GLU A 143 31.81 -0.32 -9.33
N ARG A 144 31.71 -0.64 -8.03
CA ARG A 144 32.81 -1.25 -7.27
C ARG A 144 32.45 -2.53 -6.54
N LYS A 145 31.16 -2.84 -6.39
CA LYS A 145 30.70 -3.94 -5.55
C LYS A 145 29.52 -4.68 -6.17
N LEU A 146 29.59 -6.00 -6.11
CA LEU A 146 28.45 -6.90 -6.30
C LEU A 146 27.59 -6.92 -5.03
N VAL A 147 26.29 -7.13 -5.21
CA VAL A 147 25.28 -7.23 -4.15
C VAL A 147 24.75 -8.66 -4.11
N ASP A 148 24.64 -9.26 -2.92
CA ASP A 148 24.00 -10.56 -2.71
C ASP A 148 22.49 -10.37 -2.53
N ASP A 149 21.69 -11.38 -2.88
CA ASP A 149 20.26 -11.35 -2.66
C ASP A 149 19.80 -12.14 -1.42
N CYS A 150 18.59 -11.81 -0.95
CA CYS A 150 17.82 -12.65 -0.06
C CYS A 150 16.80 -13.42 -0.90
N ARG A 151 16.98 -14.74 -1.05
CA ARG A 151 16.16 -15.59 -1.94
C ARG A 151 14.64 -15.48 -1.73
N MET A 152 14.20 -15.06 -0.55
CA MET A 152 12.79 -14.89 -0.20
C MET A 152 12.21 -13.52 -0.58
N SER A 153 13.04 -12.57 -1.02
CA SER A 153 12.67 -11.19 -1.32
C SER A 153 13.00 -10.84 -2.76
N TRP A 154 11.95 -10.72 -3.58
CA TRP A 154 12.10 -10.37 -5.00
C TRP A 154 12.80 -9.02 -5.21
N ASN A 155 12.60 -8.04 -4.32
CA ASN A 155 13.28 -6.73 -4.36
C ASN A 155 14.80 -6.91 -4.29
N SER A 156 15.28 -7.76 -3.38
CA SER A 156 16.72 -8.01 -3.25
C SER A 156 17.28 -8.79 -4.44
N THR A 157 16.50 -9.71 -5.03
CA THR A 157 16.88 -10.38 -6.27
C THR A 157 16.96 -9.37 -7.43
N TYR A 158 16.01 -8.44 -7.53
CA TYR A 158 16.05 -7.37 -8.52
C TYR A 158 17.28 -6.47 -8.33
N GLU A 159 17.61 -6.07 -7.10
CA GLU A 159 18.81 -5.28 -6.80
C GLU A 159 20.11 -6.01 -7.16
N MET A 160 20.17 -7.31 -6.86
CA MET A 160 21.29 -8.16 -7.27
C MET A 160 21.43 -8.19 -8.79
N LEU A 161 20.34 -8.43 -9.53
CA LEU A 161 20.37 -8.51 -11.00
C LEU A 161 20.70 -7.17 -11.65
N SER A 162 20.04 -6.08 -11.23
CA SER A 162 20.30 -4.72 -11.71
C SER A 162 21.74 -4.28 -11.43
N THR A 163 22.33 -4.71 -10.31
CA THR A 163 23.75 -4.51 -10.03
C THR A 163 24.63 -5.40 -10.90
N ALA A 164 24.31 -6.68 -11.05
CA ALA A 164 25.10 -7.65 -11.81
C ALA A 164 25.20 -7.29 -13.30
N ILE A 165 24.14 -6.74 -13.90
CA ILE A 165 24.13 -6.23 -15.28
C ILE A 165 25.29 -5.26 -15.52
N LYS A 166 25.61 -4.40 -14.54
CA LYS A 166 26.70 -3.41 -14.64
C LYS A 166 28.09 -4.05 -14.74
N PHE A 167 28.20 -5.31 -14.37
CA PHE A 167 29.41 -6.12 -14.43
C PHE A 167 29.35 -7.21 -15.51
N LYS A 168 28.37 -7.18 -16.43
CA LYS A 168 28.19 -8.25 -17.44
C LYS A 168 29.43 -8.53 -18.30
N ASP A 169 30.23 -7.50 -18.58
CA ASP A 169 31.48 -7.62 -19.36
C ASP A 169 32.68 -8.10 -18.52
N VAL A 170 32.56 -8.10 -17.19
CA VAL A 170 33.58 -8.57 -16.25
C VAL A 170 33.57 -10.09 -16.16
N PHE A 171 32.38 -10.71 -16.10
CA PHE A 171 32.25 -12.16 -15.90
C PHE A 171 32.98 -13.00 -16.98
N PRO A 172 32.90 -12.68 -18.29
CA PRO A 172 33.63 -13.43 -19.31
C PRO A 172 35.16 -13.30 -19.17
N ARG A 173 35.67 -12.13 -18.76
CA ARG A 173 37.11 -11.93 -18.52
C ARG A 173 37.56 -12.66 -17.27
N PHE A 174 36.75 -12.63 -16.22
CA PHE A 174 37.00 -13.38 -14.99
C PHE A 174 37.07 -14.88 -15.28
N ALA A 175 36.17 -15.41 -16.13
CA ALA A 175 36.20 -16.80 -16.58
C ALA A 175 37.47 -17.16 -17.36
N ALA A 176 38.01 -16.22 -18.15
CA ALA A 176 39.25 -16.44 -18.88
C ALA A 176 40.49 -16.50 -17.95
N GLU A 177 40.43 -15.83 -16.79
CA GLU A 177 41.55 -15.76 -15.84
C GLU A 177 41.46 -16.77 -14.67
N ASP A 178 40.28 -17.24 -14.27
CA ASP A 178 40.09 -18.30 -13.26
C ASP A 178 39.50 -19.58 -13.88
N PRO A 179 40.32 -20.60 -14.20
CA PRO A 179 39.86 -21.86 -14.79
C PRO A 179 38.88 -22.68 -13.94
N HIS A 180 38.73 -22.37 -12.65
CA HIS A 180 37.81 -23.07 -11.75
C HIS A 180 36.41 -22.44 -11.71
N TYR A 181 36.21 -21.31 -12.39
CA TYR A 181 34.90 -20.70 -12.55
C TYR A 181 34.10 -21.45 -13.63
N GLY A 182 33.06 -22.17 -13.19
CA GLY A 182 32.33 -23.14 -14.02
C GLY A 182 31.32 -22.51 -14.98
N ASP A 183 30.24 -21.94 -14.43
CA ASP A 183 29.09 -21.47 -15.21
C ASP A 183 29.07 -19.94 -15.30
N CYS A 184 29.53 -19.39 -16.44
CA CYS A 184 29.45 -17.97 -16.74
C CYS A 184 28.15 -17.67 -17.52
N PRO A 185 27.35 -16.67 -17.11
CA PRO A 185 26.19 -16.24 -17.89
C PRO A 185 26.58 -15.83 -19.32
N CYS A 186 25.84 -16.29 -20.33
CA CYS A 186 26.13 -15.98 -21.73
C CYS A 186 25.51 -14.64 -22.17
N PRO A 187 25.87 -14.09 -23.36
CA PRO A 187 25.28 -12.84 -23.85
C PRO A 187 23.74 -12.87 -23.94
N GLU A 188 23.16 -14.00 -24.35
CA GLU A 188 21.70 -14.18 -24.44
C GLU A 188 21.04 -14.20 -23.05
N ASP A 189 21.74 -14.69 -22.02
CA ASP A 189 21.26 -14.64 -20.63
C ASP A 189 21.17 -13.19 -20.15
N TRP A 190 22.21 -12.39 -20.40
CA TRP A 190 22.21 -10.97 -20.06
C TRP A 190 21.11 -10.20 -20.77
N GLU A 191 20.84 -10.49 -22.06
CA GLU A 191 19.74 -9.85 -22.79
C GLU A 191 18.39 -10.11 -22.12
N LYS A 192 18.14 -11.36 -21.67
CA LYS A 192 16.91 -11.70 -20.93
C LYS A 192 16.85 -11.00 -19.59
N VAL A 193 17.95 -10.97 -18.83
CA VAL A 193 18.02 -10.33 -17.52
C VAL A 193 17.76 -8.83 -17.63
N GLU A 194 18.34 -8.15 -18.63
CA GLU A 194 18.09 -6.73 -18.90
C GLU A 194 16.63 -6.45 -19.22
N LYS A 195 16.00 -7.28 -20.08
CA LYS A 195 14.58 -7.18 -20.42
C LYS A 195 13.68 -7.34 -19.20
N VAL A 196 13.94 -8.35 -18.37
CA VAL A 196 13.17 -8.60 -17.13
C VAL A 196 13.38 -7.47 -16.13
N CYS A 197 14.62 -7.01 -15.90
CA CYS A 197 14.90 -5.92 -14.96
C CYS A 197 14.25 -4.61 -15.42
N SER A 198 14.30 -4.28 -16.70
CA SER A 198 13.64 -3.08 -17.23
C SER A 198 12.13 -3.07 -16.96
N LEU A 199 11.48 -4.24 -17.05
CA LEU A 199 10.06 -4.36 -16.72
C LEU A 199 9.80 -4.28 -15.20
N LEU A 200 10.64 -4.94 -14.40
CA LEU A 200 10.49 -5.00 -12.95
C LEU A 200 10.86 -3.69 -12.23
N GLU A 201 11.55 -2.77 -12.88
CA GLU A 201 11.86 -1.44 -12.34
C GLU A 201 10.59 -0.69 -11.89
N VAL A 202 9.53 -0.70 -12.71
CA VAL A 202 8.24 -0.07 -12.34
C VAL A 202 7.59 -0.75 -11.13
N PHE A 203 7.78 -2.06 -10.98
CA PHE A 203 7.31 -2.78 -9.78
C PHE A 203 8.14 -2.41 -8.56
N TRP A 204 9.44 -2.17 -8.75
CA TRP A 204 10.36 -1.83 -7.67
C TRP A 204 10.04 -0.44 -7.15
N ASP A 205 9.84 0.54 -8.03
CA ASP A 205 9.38 1.89 -7.71
C ASP A 205 8.02 1.86 -6.98
N ALA A 206 7.05 1.14 -7.55
CA ALA A 206 5.73 0.99 -6.95
C ALA A 206 5.84 0.36 -5.54
N THR A 207 6.71 -0.63 -5.36
CA THR A 207 6.91 -1.31 -4.08
C THR A 207 7.56 -0.40 -3.04
N HIS A 208 8.50 0.46 -3.43
CA HIS A 208 9.09 1.45 -2.54
C HIS A 208 8.08 2.49 -2.07
N ILE A 209 7.22 2.98 -2.98
CA ILE A 209 6.15 3.92 -2.64
C ILE A 209 5.19 3.30 -1.61
N ILE A 210 4.77 2.04 -1.83
CA ILE A 210 3.75 1.42 -0.97
C ILE A 210 4.30 0.84 0.34
N SER A 211 5.61 0.57 0.42
CA SER A 211 6.25 0.00 1.61
C SER A 211 6.70 1.07 2.61
N GLY A 212 6.55 2.35 2.27
CA GLY A 212 6.79 3.45 3.21
C GLY A 212 5.96 3.31 4.49
N SER A 213 6.57 3.60 5.65
CA SER A 213 5.89 3.44 6.95
C SER A 213 5.75 4.72 7.77
N ASP A 214 6.37 5.82 7.32
CA ASP A 214 6.45 7.07 8.08
C ASP A 214 5.44 8.13 7.59
N TYR A 215 4.67 7.81 6.55
CA TYR A 215 3.63 8.66 5.98
C TYR A 215 2.40 7.80 5.58
N PRO A 216 1.19 8.40 5.48
CA PRO A 216 0.04 7.72 4.91
C PRO A 216 0.35 7.31 3.46
N THR A 217 0.31 6.02 3.16
CA THR A 217 0.65 5.51 1.83
C THR A 217 -0.58 5.15 0.99
N SER A 218 -1.74 4.94 1.63
CA SER A 218 -2.96 4.42 1.00
C SER A 218 -3.49 5.25 -0.18
N ASN A 219 -3.36 6.58 -0.13
CA ASN A 219 -3.77 7.48 -1.22
C ASN A 219 -2.87 7.38 -2.46
N LEU A 220 -1.60 6.99 -2.27
CA LEU A 220 -0.62 6.84 -3.36
C LEU A 220 -0.75 5.49 -4.08
N PHE A 221 -1.36 4.50 -3.43
CA PHE A 221 -1.44 3.12 -3.94
C PHE A 221 -2.12 3.04 -5.29
N LEU A 222 -3.22 3.79 -5.49
CA LEU A 222 -3.97 3.74 -6.74
C LEU A 222 -3.08 4.14 -7.92
N ASN A 223 -2.36 5.25 -7.78
CA ASN A 223 -1.45 5.74 -8.82
C ASN A 223 -0.32 4.74 -9.09
N ALA A 224 0.32 4.20 -8.05
CA ALA A 224 1.39 3.21 -8.20
C ALA A 224 0.91 1.95 -8.97
N VAL A 225 -0.28 1.44 -8.64
CA VAL A 225 -0.85 0.25 -9.28
C VAL A 225 -1.28 0.51 -10.73
N ILE A 226 -1.72 1.74 -11.05
CA ILE A 226 -2.00 2.13 -12.44
C ILE A 226 -0.75 2.06 -13.31
N LEU A 227 0.40 2.52 -12.82
CA LEU A 227 1.65 2.46 -13.58
C LEU A 227 2.00 1.01 -13.94
N VAL A 228 1.87 0.10 -12.98
CA VAL A 228 2.04 -1.34 -13.21
C VAL A 228 1.05 -1.87 -14.25
N LYS A 229 -0.23 -1.51 -14.17
CA LYS A 229 -1.22 -1.96 -15.16
C LYS A 229 -0.91 -1.49 -16.57
N VAL A 230 -0.60 -0.21 -16.72
CA VAL A 230 -0.30 0.39 -18.04
C VAL A 230 0.91 -0.31 -18.66
N LEU A 231 1.96 -0.55 -17.88
CA LEU A 231 3.11 -1.32 -18.32
C LEU A 231 2.74 -2.73 -18.76
N LEU A 232 1.97 -3.47 -17.95
CA LEU A 232 1.55 -4.84 -18.29
C LEU A 232 0.67 -4.87 -19.55
N ASP A 233 -0.20 -3.88 -19.75
CA ASP A 233 -1.02 -3.78 -20.96
C ASP A 233 -0.16 -3.50 -22.20
N GLU A 234 0.74 -2.52 -22.12
CA GLU A 234 1.66 -2.19 -23.20
C GLU A 234 2.53 -3.40 -23.57
N LYS A 235 3.14 -4.04 -22.57
CA LYS A 235 4.05 -5.17 -22.76
C LYS A 235 3.34 -6.47 -23.11
N SER A 236 2.03 -6.57 -22.89
CA SER A 236 1.23 -7.69 -23.42
C SER A 236 1.09 -7.68 -24.95
N LEU A 237 1.44 -6.56 -25.59
CA LEU A 237 1.46 -6.40 -27.04
C LEU A 237 2.89 -6.27 -27.60
N ASP A 238 3.90 -6.63 -26.81
CA ASP A 238 5.30 -6.52 -27.22
C ASP A 238 5.63 -7.47 -28.39
N ASN A 239 6.54 -7.01 -29.26
CA ASN A 239 7.02 -7.78 -30.40
C ASN A 239 7.86 -8.98 -29.95
N ASP A 240 8.53 -8.86 -28.80
CA ASP A 240 9.29 -9.95 -28.21
C ASP A 240 8.35 -11.00 -27.58
N GLY A 241 8.39 -12.22 -28.12
CA GLY A 241 7.59 -13.33 -27.61
C GLY A 241 7.89 -13.70 -26.16
N PHE A 242 9.15 -13.60 -25.73
CA PHE A 242 9.53 -13.88 -24.35
C PHE A 242 8.89 -12.88 -23.37
N ILE A 243 8.91 -11.59 -23.70
CA ILE A 243 8.28 -10.54 -22.88
C ILE A 243 6.78 -10.74 -22.82
N ARG A 244 6.14 -10.99 -23.97
CA ARG A 244 4.70 -11.17 -24.05
C ARG A 244 4.21 -12.35 -23.21
N ASP A 245 4.87 -13.51 -23.31
CA ASP A 245 4.50 -14.72 -22.57
C ASP A 245 4.70 -14.54 -21.06
N MET A 246 5.78 -13.86 -20.64
CA MET A 246 6.01 -13.49 -19.24
C MET A 246 4.91 -12.56 -18.71
N VAL A 247 4.60 -11.51 -19.45
CA VAL A 247 3.64 -10.48 -19.06
C VAL A 247 2.22 -11.04 -19.00
N GLU A 248 1.86 -11.98 -19.87
CA GLU A 248 0.56 -12.66 -19.80
C GLU A 248 0.36 -13.35 -18.44
N LYS A 249 1.37 -14.08 -17.94
CA LYS A 249 1.34 -14.71 -16.61
C LYS A 249 1.20 -13.68 -15.49
N MET A 250 1.99 -12.61 -15.54
CA MET A 250 1.95 -11.53 -14.55
C MET A 250 0.58 -10.82 -14.55
N LYS A 251 0.00 -10.59 -15.73
CA LYS A 251 -1.28 -9.90 -15.92
C LYS A 251 -2.46 -10.71 -15.40
N ILE A 252 -2.49 -12.03 -15.62
CA ILE A 252 -3.51 -12.92 -15.02
C ILE A 252 -3.54 -12.73 -13.49
N LYS A 253 -2.37 -12.68 -12.86
CA LYS A 253 -2.25 -12.52 -11.42
C LYS A 253 -2.62 -11.10 -10.97
N PHE A 254 -2.25 -10.07 -11.73
CA PHE A 254 -2.68 -8.69 -11.50
C PHE A 254 -4.21 -8.57 -11.50
N ASP A 255 -4.87 -9.05 -12.56
CA ASP A 255 -6.31 -8.92 -12.74
C ASP A 255 -7.10 -9.66 -11.64
N LYS A 256 -6.57 -10.79 -11.16
CA LYS A 256 -7.12 -11.53 -10.02
C LYS A 256 -7.19 -10.68 -8.75
N TYR A 257 -6.09 -10.01 -8.38
CA TYR A 257 -5.98 -9.31 -7.09
C TYR A 257 -6.43 -7.86 -7.12
N TRP A 258 -6.44 -7.23 -8.30
CA TRP A 258 -6.94 -5.88 -8.48
C TRP A 258 -8.38 -5.72 -7.96
N GLY A 259 -9.26 -6.68 -8.28
CA GLY A 259 -10.66 -6.65 -7.85
C GLY A 259 -10.86 -6.67 -6.33
N GLU A 260 -9.92 -7.28 -5.58
CA GLU A 260 -10.00 -7.41 -4.11
C GLU A 260 -9.57 -6.12 -3.37
N THR A 261 -8.74 -5.29 -4.00
CA THR A 261 -8.09 -4.13 -3.34
C THR A 261 -8.57 -2.78 -3.86
N LYS A 262 -9.24 -2.74 -5.02
CA LYS A 262 -9.67 -1.50 -5.68
C LYS A 262 -10.46 -0.54 -4.78
N LEU A 263 -11.39 -1.04 -3.97
CA LEU A 263 -12.34 -0.17 -3.26
C LEU A 263 -11.64 0.72 -2.24
N LEU A 264 -10.78 0.13 -1.40
CA LEU A 264 -10.01 0.89 -0.40
C LEU A 264 -9.09 1.91 -1.06
N MET A 265 -8.34 1.47 -2.08
CA MET A 265 -7.39 2.33 -2.79
C MET A 265 -8.10 3.50 -3.47
N SER A 266 -9.27 3.25 -4.06
CA SER A 266 -10.08 4.30 -4.68
C SER A 266 -10.63 5.28 -3.66
N ILE A 267 -11.16 4.81 -2.52
CA ILE A 267 -11.63 5.70 -1.44
C ILE A 267 -10.47 6.54 -0.90
N ALA A 268 -9.32 5.92 -0.60
CA ALA A 268 -8.15 6.62 -0.08
C ALA A 268 -7.65 7.70 -1.05
N ALA A 269 -7.66 7.41 -2.36
CA ALA A 269 -7.26 8.38 -3.38
C ALA A 269 -8.28 9.53 -3.54
N ILE A 270 -9.59 9.27 -3.40
CA ILE A 270 -10.60 10.34 -3.43
C ILE A 270 -10.45 11.28 -2.23
N LEU A 271 -10.12 10.74 -1.05
CA LEU A 271 -9.94 11.52 0.18
C LEU A 271 -8.64 12.35 0.19
N ASP A 272 -7.81 12.27 -0.85
CA ASP A 272 -6.71 13.21 -1.06
C ASP A 272 -7.23 14.49 -1.76
N PRO A 273 -7.13 15.67 -1.11
CA PRO A 273 -7.64 16.93 -1.66
C PRO A 273 -7.03 17.35 -3.00
N ARG A 274 -5.88 16.77 -3.38
CA ARG A 274 -5.20 17.00 -4.66
C ARG A 274 -5.79 16.14 -5.79
N CYS A 275 -6.51 15.08 -5.44
CA CYS A 275 -6.98 14.04 -6.35
C CYS A 275 -8.50 14.07 -6.52
N LYS A 276 -9.25 13.97 -5.41
CA LYS A 276 -10.72 13.92 -5.39
C LYS A 276 -11.29 12.94 -6.43
N MET A 277 -12.42 13.24 -7.06
CA MET A 277 -13.02 12.37 -8.09
C MET A 277 -12.18 12.25 -9.36
N LYS A 278 -11.34 13.25 -9.66
CA LYS A 278 -10.55 13.29 -10.90
C LYS A 278 -9.55 12.15 -11.01
N VAL A 279 -9.05 11.65 -9.89
CA VAL A 279 -8.17 10.47 -9.89
C VAL A 279 -8.89 9.23 -10.41
N LEU A 280 -10.18 9.03 -10.10
CA LEU A 280 -10.91 7.87 -10.62
C LEU A 280 -11.20 8.02 -12.11
N GLU A 281 -11.60 9.20 -12.57
CA GLU A 281 -11.79 9.46 -14.01
C GLU A 281 -10.51 9.12 -14.81
N PHE A 282 -9.35 9.51 -14.29
CA PHE A 282 -8.06 9.22 -14.91
C PHE A 282 -7.64 7.75 -14.78
N CYS A 283 -7.69 7.17 -13.58
CA CYS A 283 -7.21 5.82 -13.32
C CYS A 283 -8.11 4.77 -13.97
N PHE A 284 -9.43 4.92 -13.85
CA PHE A 284 -10.38 3.91 -14.35
C PHE A 284 -10.48 3.91 -15.87
N SER A 285 -10.28 5.06 -16.53
CA SER A 285 -10.21 5.11 -18.01
C SER A 285 -9.01 4.33 -18.58
N LYS A 286 -7.97 4.08 -17.77
CA LYS A 286 -6.84 3.24 -18.13
C LYS A 286 -7.04 1.76 -17.77
N LEU A 287 -7.84 1.48 -16.74
CA LEU A 287 -8.06 0.11 -16.24
C LEU A 287 -9.18 -0.63 -16.96
N TYR A 288 -10.20 0.10 -17.40
CA TYR A 288 -11.46 -0.47 -17.85
C TYR A 288 -11.87 0.07 -19.21
N SER A 289 -12.72 -0.69 -19.91
CA SER A 289 -13.42 -0.17 -21.08
C SER A 289 -14.34 0.99 -20.68
N SER A 290 -14.57 1.91 -21.62
CA SER A 290 -15.41 3.10 -21.42
C SER A 290 -16.77 2.79 -20.79
N GLU A 291 -17.43 1.70 -21.23
CA GLU A 291 -18.73 1.25 -20.71
C GLU A 291 -18.71 0.83 -19.23
N LYS A 292 -17.55 0.43 -18.71
CA LYS A 292 -17.39 -0.07 -17.34
C LYS A 292 -16.92 1.04 -16.38
N VAL A 293 -16.28 2.08 -16.87
CA VAL A 293 -15.77 3.21 -16.04
C VAL A 293 -16.87 3.81 -15.18
N GLU A 294 -18.01 4.19 -15.78
CA GLU A 294 -19.11 4.84 -15.05
C GLU A 294 -19.69 3.96 -13.94
N LYS A 295 -19.82 2.64 -14.22
CA LYS A 295 -20.33 1.67 -13.25
C LYS A 295 -19.39 1.53 -12.05
N GLU A 296 -18.09 1.49 -12.31
CA GLU A 296 -17.07 1.36 -11.27
C GLU A 296 -16.94 2.64 -10.43
N ILE A 297 -16.97 3.81 -11.06
CA ILE A 297 -17.00 5.10 -10.35
C ILE A 297 -18.23 5.18 -9.46
N SER A 298 -19.41 4.84 -10.00
CA SER A 298 -20.67 4.87 -9.24
C SER A 298 -20.65 3.91 -8.04
N PHE A 299 -20.05 2.72 -8.20
CA PHE A 299 -19.90 1.75 -7.12
C PHE A 299 -19.01 2.29 -5.98
N VAL A 300 -17.87 2.89 -6.33
CA VAL A 300 -16.97 3.49 -5.33
C VAL A 300 -17.66 4.66 -4.63
N LEU A 301 -18.29 5.56 -5.37
CA LEU A 301 -18.97 6.73 -4.83
C LEU A 301 -20.09 6.32 -3.86
N LYS A 302 -20.94 5.37 -4.26
CA LYS A 302 -21.97 4.82 -3.37
C LYS A 302 -21.38 4.26 -2.09
N SER A 303 -20.29 3.51 -2.18
CA SER A 303 -19.61 2.93 -1.01
C SER A 303 -19.00 4.01 -0.10
N LEU A 304 -18.48 5.10 -0.68
CA LEU A 304 -17.96 6.25 0.08
C LEU A 304 -19.07 7.00 0.82
N HIS A 305 -20.22 7.24 0.17
CA HIS A 305 -21.37 7.85 0.85
C HIS A 305 -21.94 6.96 1.96
N GLU A 306 -22.01 5.64 1.76
CA GLU A 306 -22.40 4.70 2.81
C GLU A 306 -21.43 4.76 4.00
N LEU A 307 -20.11 4.82 3.73
CA LEU A 307 -19.08 4.97 4.76
C LEU A 307 -19.22 6.25 5.56
N TYR A 308 -19.36 7.37 4.87
CA TYR A 308 -19.53 8.67 5.49
C TYR A 308 -20.82 8.75 6.32
N SER A 309 -21.93 8.23 5.79
CA SER A 309 -23.22 8.26 6.49
C SER A 309 -23.17 7.48 7.80
N GLU A 310 -22.57 6.29 7.81
CA GLU A 310 -22.40 5.52 9.05
C GLU A 310 -21.43 6.19 10.03
N TYR A 311 -20.36 6.82 9.54
CA TYR A 311 -19.43 7.58 10.37
C TYR A 311 -20.10 8.79 11.03
N ALA A 312 -20.87 9.58 10.26
CA ALA A 312 -21.56 10.76 10.76
C ALA A 312 -22.61 10.40 11.84
N LEU A 313 -23.33 9.29 11.67
CA LEU A 313 -24.25 8.79 12.70
C LEU A 313 -23.52 8.43 14.00
N MET A 314 -22.38 7.75 13.90
CA MET A 314 -21.58 7.38 15.07
C MET A 314 -21.05 8.60 15.83
N TYR A 315 -20.63 9.64 15.11
CA TYR A 315 -20.12 10.87 15.73
C TYR A 315 -21.25 11.66 16.43
N ASN A 316 -22.41 11.76 15.79
CA ASN A 316 -23.57 12.44 16.37
C ASN A 316 -24.07 11.73 17.64
N ASP A 317 -24.12 10.40 17.66
CA ASP A 317 -24.48 9.61 18.86
C ASP A 317 -23.49 9.84 20.03
N GLU A 318 -22.19 9.99 19.74
CA GLU A 318 -21.15 10.28 20.75
C GLU A 318 -21.25 11.72 21.29
N ASP A 319 -21.65 12.69 20.47
CA ASP A 319 -21.81 14.09 20.89
C ASP A 319 -23.08 14.30 21.71
N GLU A 320 -24.20 13.66 21.34
CA GLU A 320 -25.44 13.67 22.13
C GLU A 320 -25.25 13.06 23.53
N SER A 321 -24.46 11.99 23.63
CA SER A 321 -24.15 11.35 24.92
C SER A 321 -23.15 12.15 25.78
N ARG A 322 -22.30 13.00 25.17
CA ARG A 322 -21.46 13.97 25.87
C ARG A 322 -22.23 15.20 26.36
N GLY A 323 -23.19 15.69 25.57
CA GLY A 323 -24.03 16.84 25.93
C GLY A 323 -24.90 16.62 27.17
N GLN A 324 -25.33 15.39 27.43
CA GLN A 324 -26.14 15.06 28.62
C GLN A 324 -25.35 15.06 29.96
N MET A 325 -24.01 14.99 29.95
CA MET A 325 -23.21 15.00 31.18
C MET A 325 -22.82 16.41 31.68
N GLN A 326 -23.00 17.46 30.87
CA GLN A 326 -22.65 18.85 31.25
C GLN A 326 -23.85 19.71 31.72
N GLY A 327 -25.05 19.14 31.84
CA GLY A 327 -26.24 19.81 32.37
C GLY A 327 -26.27 20.00 33.90
N GLY A 328 -25.14 20.40 34.51
CA GLY A 328 -25.04 20.76 35.93
C GLY A 328 -25.31 22.25 36.12
N SER A 329 -26.51 22.59 36.55
CA SER A 329 -27.00 23.96 36.74
C SER A 329 -26.20 24.74 37.80
N SER A 330 -25.60 25.86 37.41
CA SER A 330 -25.11 26.90 38.32
C SER A 330 -25.90 28.19 38.11
N GLN A 331 -26.85 28.47 39.01
CA GLN A 331 -27.47 29.78 39.17
C GLN A 331 -26.46 30.76 39.77
N GLY A 332 -26.18 31.85 39.07
CA GLY A 332 -25.44 33.01 39.58
C GLY A 332 -26.05 34.30 39.04
N GLN A 333 -26.46 35.20 39.94
CA GLN A 333 -27.20 36.42 39.65
C GLN A 333 -26.35 37.51 38.95
N SER A 334 -26.97 38.07 37.91
CA SER A 334 -26.88 39.41 37.29
C SER A 334 -25.93 40.48 37.83
N THR A 335 -25.23 41.16 36.90
CA THR A 335 -25.16 42.64 36.84
C THR A 335 -25.19 43.14 35.38
N SER A 336 -25.80 44.31 35.23
CA SER A 336 -26.34 44.95 34.03
C SER A 336 -25.33 45.52 33.02
N ASN A 337 -25.55 45.26 31.72
CA ASN A 337 -25.17 46.14 30.61
C ASN A 337 -26.20 46.02 29.47
N VAL A 338 -27.33 46.72 29.65
CA VAL A 338 -28.51 46.66 28.77
C VAL A 338 -28.34 47.69 27.64
N GLY A 339 -27.97 47.23 26.44
CA GLY A 339 -27.98 48.05 25.24
C GLY A 339 -27.41 47.34 24.01
N ILE A 340 -26.17 46.85 24.11
CA ILE A 340 -25.47 46.17 23.00
C ILE A 340 -25.62 44.64 23.09
N SER A 341 -25.77 44.10 24.31
CA SER A 341 -25.95 42.66 24.57
C SER A 341 -27.23 42.07 23.97
N ARG A 342 -28.27 42.89 23.73
CA ARG A 342 -29.56 42.43 23.18
C ARG A 342 -29.51 42.16 21.67
N GLY A 343 -28.67 42.89 20.94
CA GLY A 343 -28.50 42.69 19.49
C GLY A 343 -27.72 41.42 19.19
N TRP A 344 -26.62 41.17 19.93
CA TRP A 344 -25.85 39.95 19.79
C TRP A 344 -26.57 38.72 20.33
N SER A 345 -27.41 38.84 21.38
CA SER A 345 -28.25 37.73 21.83
C SER A 345 -29.33 37.40 20.79
N GLN A 346 -29.99 38.40 20.20
CA GLN A 346 -30.95 38.17 19.11
C GLN A 346 -30.31 37.63 17.84
N TYR A 347 -29.06 38.02 17.56
CA TYR A 347 -28.27 37.46 16.47
C TYR A 347 -27.84 36.02 16.77
N ALA A 348 -27.52 35.67 18.02
CA ALA A 348 -27.27 34.31 18.45
C ALA A 348 -28.54 33.44 18.36
N ASP A 349 -29.69 33.93 18.81
CA ASP A 349 -30.99 33.27 18.67
C ASP A 349 -31.36 33.07 17.18
N PHE A 350 -31.05 34.07 16.34
CA PHE A 350 -31.22 33.98 14.88
C PHE A 350 -30.23 32.99 14.25
N LEU A 351 -28.98 32.95 14.69
CA LEU A 351 -27.99 31.96 14.23
C LEU A 351 -28.39 30.55 14.64
N GLU A 352 -28.89 30.32 15.86
CA GLU A 352 -29.44 29.02 16.26
C GLU A 352 -30.65 28.63 15.40
N LEU A 353 -31.54 29.57 15.09
CA LEU A 353 -32.68 29.34 14.20
C LEU A 353 -32.23 29.03 12.75
N VAL A 354 -31.21 29.72 12.25
CA VAL A 354 -30.69 29.51 10.88
C VAL A 354 -29.81 28.27 10.78
N GLN A 355 -29.05 27.94 11.82
CA GLN A 355 -28.24 26.71 11.91
C GLN A 355 -29.09 25.48 12.22
N SER A 356 -30.31 25.64 12.75
CA SER A 356 -31.29 24.55 12.84
C SER A 356 -31.78 24.06 11.47
N VAL A 357 -31.52 24.83 10.41
CA VAL A 357 -31.70 24.35 9.03
C VAL A 357 -30.55 23.40 8.71
N GLN A 358 -30.85 22.11 8.76
CA GLN A 358 -29.94 21.04 8.33
C GLN A 358 -29.29 21.41 6.99
N PRO A 359 -27.95 21.33 6.86
CA PRO A 359 -27.27 21.68 5.63
C PRO A 359 -27.82 20.84 4.46
N GLN A 360 -28.07 21.48 3.31
CA GLN A 360 -28.64 20.83 2.13
C GLN A 360 -27.73 19.75 1.52
N LYS A 361 -26.45 19.77 1.87
CA LYS A 361 -25.38 18.89 1.35
C LYS A 361 -24.55 18.38 2.52
N SER A 362 -24.07 17.15 2.44
CA SER A 362 -23.14 16.61 3.44
C SER A 362 -21.76 17.26 3.32
N GLU A 363 -20.93 17.21 4.37
CA GLU A 363 -19.54 17.71 4.29
C GLU A 363 -18.76 16.96 3.20
N LEU A 364 -19.05 15.67 3.00
CA LEU A 364 -18.50 14.89 1.91
C LEU A 364 -18.89 15.47 0.54
N ASP A 365 -20.16 15.81 0.32
CA ASP A 365 -20.60 16.41 -0.95
C ASP A 365 -19.87 17.74 -1.20
N MET A 366 -19.74 18.58 -0.16
CA MET A 366 -19.00 19.84 -0.25
C MET A 366 -17.54 19.60 -0.64
N TYR A 367 -16.87 18.66 0.02
CA TYR A 367 -15.49 18.29 -0.26
C TYR A 367 -15.28 17.83 -1.72
N LEU A 368 -16.20 17.00 -2.23
CA LEU A 368 -16.13 16.46 -3.60
C LEU A 368 -16.41 17.51 -4.68
N GLU A 369 -17.21 18.54 -4.37
CA GLU A 369 -17.53 19.64 -5.28
C GLU A 369 -16.44 20.71 -5.38
N GLU A 370 -15.66 20.90 -4.32
CA GLU A 370 -14.51 21.78 -4.31
C GLU A 370 -13.45 21.38 -5.35
N SER A 371 -12.74 22.35 -5.92
CA SER A 371 -11.64 22.09 -6.85
C SER A 371 -10.51 21.30 -6.18
N CYS A 372 -9.76 20.53 -6.98
CA CYS A 372 -8.53 19.90 -6.52
C CYS A 372 -7.47 20.95 -6.16
N TYR A 373 -6.71 20.71 -5.09
CA TYR A 373 -5.55 21.56 -4.75
C TYR A 373 -4.47 21.45 -5.83
N SER A 374 -3.94 22.58 -6.30
CA SER A 374 -2.99 22.60 -7.43
C SER A 374 -1.55 22.34 -7.01
N PHE A 375 -0.85 21.46 -7.74
CA PHE A 375 0.56 21.04 -7.56
C PHE A 375 1.65 22.13 -7.66
N LYS A 376 1.32 23.43 -7.69
CA LYS A 376 2.30 24.48 -7.99
C LYS A 376 3.26 24.85 -6.84
N GLU A 377 3.07 24.34 -5.63
CA GLU A 377 3.89 24.74 -4.47
C GLU A 377 4.81 23.64 -3.91
N ASP A 378 4.62 22.36 -4.24
CA ASP A 378 5.34 21.25 -3.57
C ASP A 378 6.67 20.82 -4.23
N TYR A 379 6.97 21.25 -5.47
CA TYR A 379 8.26 20.96 -6.13
C TYR A 379 9.48 21.63 -5.47
N LYS A 380 9.28 22.44 -4.42
CA LYS A 380 10.37 22.97 -3.59
C LYS A 380 10.66 22.12 -2.33
N VAL A 381 9.78 21.20 -1.96
CA VAL A 381 9.92 20.40 -0.72
C VAL A 381 10.49 19.00 -0.99
N GLU A 382 10.36 18.47 -2.21
CA GLU A 382 10.96 17.17 -2.60
C GLU A 382 12.50 17.20 -2.77
N LYS A 383 13.17 18.33 -2.46
CA LYS A 383 14.63 18.42 -2.37
C LYS A 383 15.19 18.46 -0.94
N GLU A 384 14.35 18.33 0.09
CA GLU A 384 14.80 18.33 1.50
C GLU A 384 14.72 16.95 2.18
N PHE A 385 14.39 15.87 1.45
CA PHE A 385 14.45 14.50 1.97
C PHE A 385 15.54 13.64 1.30
N ASP A 386 16.66 14.27 0.94
CA ASP A 386 17.91 13.57 0.59
C ASP A 386 18.95 13.83 1.70
N VAL A 387 18.92 12.99 2.75
CA VAL A 387 20.10 12.57 3.54
C VAL A 387 19.89 11.13 4.00
#